data_AF-V4MA62-F1
#
_entry.id   AF-V4MA62-F1
#
_cell.length_a   1.000
_cell.length_b   1.000
_cell.length_c   1.000
_cell.angle_alpha   90.00
_cell.angle_beta   90.00
_cell.angle_gamma   90.00
#
_symmetry.space_group_name_H-M   'P 1'
#
loop_
_entity.id
_entity.type
_entity.pdbx_description
1 polymer ?
#
loop_
_entity_poly.entity_id
_entity_poly.type
_entity_poly.pdbx_seq_one_letter_code
_entity_poly.pdbx_strand_id
1 'polypeptide(L)'
;MAKAYSARVLTFLILISLMVVALNLLSTVEAQNKKKPRRGDVPLVKGLSWNFYQKACPKVEKIIRKELKKVFKRDIGLAAAILRIHFHDCFVQSGGPDYAVPLGRRDSLAFASQDTTLANLPPPFANASQLITDFESRNLNITDLVALSGGHTIGIAHCPSFTDRLYPNQDPTMNKFFANSLKRTCPTANSSNTQVNDIRSPDVFDNKYYVDLMNRQGLFTSDQDLFVDKRTRGIVESFAIDEDLFFDHFTVAMIKMGQMSVLTGSQGEIRSNCSARNVDSFMSVLEAGIVEEALSMI
;
A
#
# COMPACT_ATOMS: atom_id res chain seq x y z
N MET A 1 5.00 56.83 -37.11
CA MET A 1 5.38 55.39 -37.12
C MET A 1 5.39 54.71 -35.73
N ALA A 2 5.60 55.43 -34.61
CA ALA A 2 5.65 54.82 -33.26
C ALA A 2 4.31 54.25 -32.73
N LYS A 3 3.14 54.85 -33.06
CA LYS A 3 1.82 54.38 -32.58
C LYS A 3 1.41 53.00 -33.13
N ALA A 4 1.81 52.66 -34.36
CA ALA A 4 1.48 51.37 -34.97
C ALA A 4 2.33 50.21 -34.39
N TYR A 5 3.53 50.51 -33.90
CA TYR A 5 4.42 49.53 -33.27
C TYR A 5 3.89 49.10 -31.89
N SER A 6 3.38 50.07 -31.12
CA SER A 6 2.79 49.84 -29.79
C SER A 6 1.54 48.94 -29.84
N ALA A 7 0.66 49.14 -30.83
CA ALA A 7 -0.54 48.34 -30.99
C ALA A 7 -0.24 46.86 -31.31
N ARG A 8 0.83 46.59 -32.08
CA ARG A 8 1.27 45.23 -32.44
C ARG A 8 1.91 44.48 -31.27
N VAL A 9 2.69 45.19 -30.44
CA VAL A 9 3.30 44.61 -29.23
C VAL A 9 2.23 44.29 -28.19
N LEU A 10 1.23 45.17 -28.02
CA LEU A 10 0.14 44.95 -27.07
C LEU A 10 -0.75 43.76 -27.47
N THR A 11 -1.06 43.62 -28.76
CA THR A 11 -1.81 42.45 -29.27
C THR A 11 -1.02 41.15 -29.10
N PHE A 12 0.30 41.17 -29.32
CA PHE A 12 1.15 40.00 -29.10
C PHE A 12 1.21 39.57 -27.63
N LEU A 13 1.34 40.52 -26.70
CA LEU A 13 1.33 40.23 -25.25
C LEU A 13 -0.02 39.69 -24.76
N ILE A 14 -1.13 40.22 -25.28
CA ILE A 14 -2.48 39.71 -24.96
C ILE A 14 -2.65 38.29 -25.50
N LEU A 15 -2.18 38.00 -26.72
CA LEU A 15 -2.23 36.65 -27.29
C LEU A 15 -1.42 35.65 -26.48
N ILE A 16 -0.21 36.01 -26.02
CA ILE A 16 0.59 35.16 -25.14
C ILE A 16 -0.12 34.91 -23.81
N SER A 17 -0.68 35.96 -23.20
CA SER A 17 -1.43 35.82 -21.94
C SER A 17 -2.65 34.92 -22.09
N LEU A 18 -3.42 35.09 -23.17
CA LEU A 18 -4.57 34.23 -23.48
C LEU A 18 -4.14 32.79 -23.78
N MET A 19 -3.01 32.58 -24.45
CA MET A 19 -2.46 31.23 -24.68
C MET A 19 -2.06 30.56 -23.37
N VAL A 20 -1.37 31.27 -22.47
CA VAL A 20 -0.97 30.74 -21.15
C VAL A 20 -2.20 30.41 -20.30
N VAL A 21 -3.22 31.27 -20.31
CA VAL A 21 -4.50 31.00 -19.63
C VAL A 21 -5.20 29.78 -20.25
N ALA A 22 -5.25 29.67 -21.57
CA ALA A 22 -5.84 28.52 -22.27
C ALA A 22 -5.09 27.21 -22.01
N LEU A 23 -3.76 27.23 -21.97
CA LEU A 23 -2.90 26.09 -21.60
C LEU A 23 -3.14 25.67 -20.15
N ASN A 24 -3.22 26.62 -19.21
CA ASN A 24 -3.54 26.33 -17.82
C ASN A 24 -4.97 25.79 -17.66
N LEU A 25 -5.94 26.30 -18.42
CA LEU A 25 -7.31 25.78 -18.44
C LEU A 25 -7.39 24.37 -19.04
N LEU A 26 -6.65 24.07 -20.12
CA LEU A 26 -6.58 22.71 -20.67
C LEU A 26 -6.04 21.71 -19.65
N SER A 27 -4.96 22.06 -18.94
CA SER A 27 -4.40 21.24 -17.85
C SER A 27 -5.42 20.97 -16.74
N THR A 28 -6.30 21.93 -16.43
CA THR A 28 -7.37 21.74 -15.42
C THR A 28 -8.54 20.88 -15.91
N VAL A 29 -8.86 20.91 -17.22
CA VAL A 29 -9.94 20.09 -17.80
C VAL A 29 -9.52 18.63 -17.93
N GLU A 30 -8.25 18.33 -18.22
CA GLU A 30 -7.73 16.95 -18.21
C GLU A 30 -7.70 16.35 -16.80
N ALA A 31 -7.44 17.16 -15.76
CA ALA A 31 -7.44 16.70 -14.38
C ALA A 31 -8.84 16.33 -13.85
N GLN A 32 -9.91 16.94 -14.36
CA GLN A 32 -11.29 16.71 -13.90
C GLN A 32 -11.98 15.49 -14.55
N ASN A 33 -11.29 14.77 -15.45
CA ASN A 33 -11.85 13.61 -16.16
C ASN A 33 -11.09 12.30 -15.91
N LYS A 34 -10.29 12.22 -14.83
CA LYS A 34 -9.73 10.94 -14.35
C LYS A 34 -10.86 10.11 -13.73
N LYS A 35 -11.39 9.15 -14.49
CA LYS A 35 -12.31 8.14 -13.95
C LYS A 35 -11.57 7.32 -12.89
N LYS A 36 -12.04 7.38 -11.64
CA LYS A 36 -11.67 6.45 -10.55
C LYS A 36 -11.62 5.01 -11.09
N PRO A 37 -10.58 4.21 -10.81
CA PRO A 37 -10.44 2.84 -11.29
C PRO A 37 -11.72 2.06 -10.99
N ARG A 38 -12.37 1.56 -12.04
CA ARG A 38 -13.64 0.84 -11.92
C ARG A 38 -13.33 -0.63 -11.58
N ARG A 39 -14.28 -1.31 -10.93
CA ARG A 39 -14.24 -2.76 -10.62
C ARG A 39 -13.86 -3.68 -11.79
N GLY A 40 -13.81 -3.20 -13.03
CA GLY A 40 -13.43 -3.98 -14.22
C GLY A 40 -11.97 -3.83 -14.66
N ASP A 41 -11.20 -2.92 -14.06
CA ASP A 41 -9.90 -2.52 -14.62
C ASP A 41 -8.75 -3.42 -14.14
N VAL A 42 -8.96 -4.23 -13.10
CA VAL A 42 -7.99 -5.22 -12.60
C VAL A 42 -8.49 -6.64 -12.90
N PRO A 43 -7.75 -7.46 -13.68
CA PRO A 43 -8.10 -8.85 -13.92
C PRO A 43 -8.22 -9.62 -12.60
N LEU A 44 -9.27 -10.44 -12.48
CA LEU A 44 -9.48 -11.29 -11.32
C LEU A 44 -8.82 -12.65 -11.48
N VAL A 45 -8.14 -13.10 -10.42
CA VAL A 45 -7.70 -14.50 -10.33
C VAL A 45 -8.93 -15.41 -10.32
N LYS A 46 -8.86 -16.51 -11.09
CA LYS A 46 -9.92 -17.51 -11.19
C LYS A 46 -10.35 -17.97 -9.80
N GLY A 47 -11.66 -17.94 -9.55
CA GLY A 47 -12.27 -18.31 -8.26
C GLY A 47 -12.58 -17.12 -7.35
N LEU A 48 -12.01 -15.95 -7.59
CA LEU A 48 -12.38 -14.72 -6.89
C LEU A 48 -13.57 -14.02 -7.56
N SER A 49 -14.33 -13.25 -6.77
CA SER A 49 -15.46 -12.47 -7.24
C SER A 49 -15.71 -11.26 -6.34
N TRP A 50 -16.13 -10.14 -6.96
CA TRP A 50 -16.57 -8.94 -6.24
C TRP A 50 -17.79 -9.18 -5.36
N ASN A 51 -18.63 -10.16 -5.71
CA ASN A 51 -19.90 -10.42 -5.05
C ASN A 51 -19.94 -11.84 -4.44
N PHE A 52 -18.78 -12.41 -4.09
CA PHE A 52 -18.64 -13.81 -3.69
C PHE A 52 -19.64 -14.24 -2.59
N TYR A 53 -19.80 -13.41 -1.55
CA TYR A 53 -20.71 -13.70 -0.42
C TYR A 53 -22.11 -13.10 -0.57
N GLN A 54 -22.48 -12.56 -1.73
CA GLN A 54 -23.77 -11.85 -1.89
C GLN A 54 -24.98 -12.73 -1.55
N LYS A 55 -24.94 -14.03 -1.86
CA LYS A 55 -26.02 -14.97 -1.53
C LYS A 55 -25.90 -15.54 -0.12
N ALA A 56 -24.69 -15.96 0.27
CA ALA A 56 -24.45 -16.67 1.53
C ALA A 56 -24.42 -15.74 2.76
N CYS A 57 -23.78 -14.57 2.63
CA CYS A 57 -23.65 -13.58 3.71
C CYS A 57 -23.64 -12.15 3.13
N PRO A 58 -24.80 -11.63 2.65
CA PRO A 58 -24.89 -10.32 1.98
C PRO A 58 -24.46 -9.13 2.84
N LYS A 59 -24.37 -9.31 4.17
CA LYS A 59 -24.02 -8.26 5.13
C LYS A 59 -22.55 -8.30 5.55
N VAL A 60 -21.73 -9.20 5.01
CA VAL A 60 -20.35 -9.45 5.48
C VAL A 60 -19.50 -8.18 5.56
N GLU A 61 -19.42 -7.40 4.47
CA GLU A 61 -18.63 -6.15 4.44
C GLU A 61 -19.15 -5.12 5.45
N LYS A 62 -20.48 -5.02 5.60
CA LYS A 62 -21.10 -4.11 6.58
C LYS A 62 -20.77 -4.52 8.01
N ILE A 63 -20.78 -5.82 8.32
CA ILE A 63 -20.41 -6.34 9.64
C ILE A 63 -18.97 -6.00 9.95
N ILE A 64 -18.06 -6.31 9.00
CA ILE A 64 -16.63 -6.03 9.12
C ILE A 64 -16.38 -4.55 9.40
N ARG A 65 -16.90 -3.65 8.54
CA ARG A 65 -16.75 -2.19 8.71
C ARG A 65 -17.30 -1.68 10.03
N LYS A 66 -18.43 -2.25 10.50
CA LYS A 66 -19.01 -1.87 11.77
C LYS A 66 -18.10 -2.22 12.94
N GLU A 67 -17.49 -3.40 12.95
CA GLU A 67 -16.58 -3.81 14.02
C GLU A 67 -15.28 -3.01 13.98
N LEU A 68 -14.69 -2.81 12.80
CA LEU A 68 -13.46 -2.01 12.65
C LEU A 68 -13.64 -0.57 13.11
N LYS A 69 -14.79 0.05 12.82
CA LYS A 69 -15.11 1.39 13.34
C LYS A 69 -15.03 1.46 14.87
N LYS A 70 -15.44 0.39 15.58
CA LYS A 70 -15.31 0.33 17.04
C LYS A 70 -13.85 0.15 17.45
N VAL A 71 -13.12 -0.72 16.73
CA VAL A 71 -11.71 -1.00 16.99
C VAL A 71 -10.88 0.29 16.85
N PHE A 72 -11.02 1.02 15.75
CA PHE A 72 -10.25 2.25 15.50
C PHE A 72 -10.67 3.42 16.36
N LYS A 73 -11.94 3.49 16.79
CA LYS A 73 -12.37 4.46 17.79
C LYS A 73 -11.66 4.25 19.13
N ARG A 74 -11.27 3.02 19.45
CA ARG A 74 -10.53 2.69 20.67
C ARG A 74 -9.03 2.91 20.50
N ASP A 75 -8.49 2.49 19.37
CA ASP A 75 -7.06 2.59 19.06
C ASP A 75 -6.86 2.74 17.54
N ILE A 76 -6.52 3.96 17.12
CA ILE A 76 -6.32 4.28 15.70
C ILE A 76 -5.07 3.62 15.13
N GLY A 77 -4.08 3.29 15.96
CA GLY A 77 -2.86 2.58 15.54
C GLY A 77 -3.14 1.18 14.98
N LEU A 78 -4.30 0.59 15.34
CA LEU A 78 -4.76 -0.66 14.77
C LEU A 78 -5.14 -0.55 13.28
N ALA A 79 -5.44 0.64 12.76
CA ALA A 79 -5.65 0.82 11.33
C ALA A 79 -4.37 0.48 10.54
N ALA A 80 -3.23 1.02 10.98
CA ALA A 80 -1.94 0.72 10.38
C ALA A 80 -1.51 -0.74 10.63
N ALA A 81 -1.71 -1.27 11.83
CA ALA A 81 -1.36 -2.66 12.16
C ALA A 81 -2.17 -3.66 11.31
N ILE A 82 -3.47 -3.42 11.15
CA ILE A 82 -4.35 -4.29 10.37
C ILE A 82 -4.08 -4.09 8.86
N LEU A 83 -3.75 -2.88 8.40
CA LEU A 83 -3.30 -2.64 7.01
C LEU A 83 -2.03 -3.44 6.68
N ARG A 84 -1.06 -3.46 7.60
CA ARG A 84 0.19 -4.22 7.44
C ARG A 84 -0.03 -5.73 7.28
N ILE A 85 -1.08 -6.29 7.90
CA ILE A 85 -1.51 -7.69 7.69
C ILE A 85 -2.49 -7.84 6.51
N HIS A 86 -2.47 -6.89 5.57
CA HIS A 86 -3.18 -6.89 4.29
C HIS A 86 -4.70 -6.74 4.40
N PHE A 87 -5.17 -5.63 4.93
CA PHE A 87 -6.60 -5.46 5.13
C PHE A 87 -7.13 -4.08 4.73
N HIS A 88 -8.09 -4.10 3.81
CA HIS A 88 -8.55 -2.93 3.07
C HIS A 88 -9.53 -2.03 3.83
N ASP A 89 -10.32 -2.55 4.77
CA ASP A 89 -11.32 -1.72 5.46
C ASP A 89 -10.67 -0.80 6.53
N CYS A 90 -9.33 -0.83 6.67
CA CYS A 90 -8.57 0.01 7.59
C CYS A 90 -8.51 1.48 7.21
N PHE A 91 -8.09 1.80 5.98
CA PHE A 91 -7.73 3.18 5.65
C PHE A 91 -8.94 4.07 5.40
N VAL A 92 -10.12 3.52 5.09
CA VAL A 92 -11.35 4.33 4.97
C VAL A 92 -11.65 5.09 6.26
N GLN A 93 -11.30 4.52 7.43
CA GLN A 93 -11.50 5.22 8.71
C GLN A 93 -10.39 6.22 9.03
N SER A 94 -9.19 6.08 8.45
CA SER A 94 -8.11 7.05 8.57
C SER A 94 -8.08 8.07 7.42
N GLY A 95 -9.07 8.10 6.53
CA GLY A 95 -9.21 9.11 5.47
C GLY A 95 -8.84 8.66 4.04
N GLY A 96 -8.39 7.41 3.88
CA GLY A 96 -8.02 6.83 2.59
C GLY A 96 -9.21 6.41 1.72
N PRO A 97 -8.94 5.94 0.49
CA PRO A 97 -9.96 5.70 -0.51
C PRO A 97 -10.82 4.47 -0.19
N ASP A 98 -12.13 4.55 -0.43
CA ASP A 98 -12.98 3.36 -0.43
C ASP A 98 -12.94 2.66 -1.80
N TYR A 99 -12.73 1.33 -1.79
CA TYR A 99 -12.71 0.49 -2.98
C TYR A 99 -13.27 -0.91 -2.73
N ALA A 100 -13.75 -1.55 -3.79
CA ALA A 100 -14.29 -2.90 -3.72
C ALA A 100 -13.16 -3.93 -3.62
N VAL A 101 -13.40 -5.05 -2.94
CA VAL A 101 -12.40 -6.11 -2.79
C VAL A 101 -12.87 -7.42 -3.41
N PRO A 102 -12.05 -8.09 -4.23
CA PRO A 102 -12.36 -9.44 -4.68
C PRO A 102 -12.31 -10.39 -3.49
N LEU A 103 -13.36 -11.20 -3.32
CA LEU A 103 -13.52 -12.18 -2.24
C LEU A 103 -13.52 -13.60 -2.81
N GLY A 104 -13.42 -14.60 -1.93
CA GLY A 104 -13.36 -16.02 -2.31
C GLY A 104 -12.04 -16.72 -2.04
N ARG A 105 -11.08 -16.03 -1.40
CA ARG A 105 -9.87 -16.65 -0.87
C ARG A 105 -10.21 -17.69 0.19
N ARG A 106 -9.36 -18.71 0.27
CA ARG A 106 -9.41 -19.76 1.29
C ARG A 106 -8.13 -19.75 2.12
N ASP A 107 -8.26 -20.25 3.34
CA ASP A 107 -7.19 -20.28 4.32
C ASP A 107 -6.23 -21.45 4.04
N SER A 108 -4.93 -21.17 4.11
CA SER A 108 -3.87 -22.16 3.90
C SER A 108 -3.86 -23.23 4.99
N LEU A 109 -3.44 -24.46 4.65
CA LEU A 109 -3.17 -25.52 5.63
C LEU A 109 -1.70 -25.58 6.08
N ALA A 110 -0.85 -24.76 5.46
CA ALA A 110 0.58 -24.70 5.71
C ALA A 110 0.94 -23.55 6.66
N PHE A 111 1.87 -23.81 7.57
CA PHE A 111 2.51 -22.77 8.39
C PHE A 111 3.67 -22.13 7.61
N ALA A 112 3.86 -20.82 7.80
CA ALA A 112 5.03 -20.14 7.25
C ALA A 112 6.28 -20.48 8.07
N SER A 113 7.39 -20.78 7.39
CA SER A 113 8.70 -20.90 8.04
C SER A 113 9.39 -19.54 8.11
N GLN A 114 10.45 -19.44 8.93
CA GLN A 114 11.29 -18.24 8.97
C GLN A 114 11.94 -17.97 7.62
N ASP A 115 12.49 -19.00 6.97
CA ASP A 115 13.15 -18.86 5.66
C ASP A 115 12.17 -18.36 4.59
N THR A 116 10.96 -18.92 4.54
CA THR A 116 9.92 -18.43 3.63
C THR A 116 9.56 -16.98 3.94
N THR A 117 9.52 -16.60 5.22
CA THR A 117 9.21 -15.22 5.61
C THR A 117 10.30 -14.24 5.16
N LEU A 118 11.57 -14.57 5.44
CA LEU A 118 12.72 -13.74 5.08
C LEU A 118 12.90 -13.61 3.56
N ALA A 119 12.63 -14.68 2.81
CA ALA A 119 12.69 -14.66 1.36
C ALA A 119 11.57 -13.82 0.71
N ASN A 120 10.42 -13.66 1.40
CA ASN A 120 9.23 -13.02 0.84
C ASN A 120 8.90 -11.65 1.44
N LEU A 121 9.66 -11.12 2.39
CA LEU A 121 9.44 -9.78 2.93
C LEU A 121 10.63 -8.86 2.64
N PRO A 122 10.42 -7.73 1.93
CA PRO A 122 11.49 -6.76 1.72
C PRO A 122 11.88 -6.12 3.07
N PRO A 123 13.19 -6.02 3.38
CA PRO A 123 13.65 -5.34 4.58
C PRO A 123 13.59 -3.81 4.43
N PRO A 124 13.51 -3.04 5.54
CA PRO A 124 13.47 -1.57 5.49
C PRO A 124 14.77 -0.93 4.97
N PHE A 125 15.87 -1.68 4.96
CA PHE A 125 17.16 -1.25 4.43
C PHE A 125 17.35 -1.55 2.94
N ALA A 126 16.35 -2.13 2.26
CA ALA A 126 16.43 -2.42 0.83
C ALA A 126 16.48 -1.12 0.00
N ASN A 127 17.26 -1.14 -1.08
CA ASN A 127 17.30 -0.05 -2.05
C ASN A 127 16.21 -0.22 -3.13
N ALA A 128 15.96 0.83 -3.91
CA ALA A 128 14.93 0.84 -4.95
C ALA A 128 15.13 -0.26 -6.00
N SER A 129 16.37 -0.60 -6.36
CA SER A 129 16.64 -1.69 -7.33
C SER A 129 16.20 -3.06 -6.80
N GLN A 130 16.47 -3.33 -5.53
CA GLN A 130 16.03 -4.56 -4.87
C GLN A 130 14.50 -4.62 -4.79
N LEU A 131 13.86 -3.51 -4.40
CA LEU A 131 12.40 -3.42 -4.30
C LEU A 131 11.71 -3.58 -5.65
N ILE A 132 12.22 -2.92 -6.70
CA ILE A 132 11.71 -3.07 -8.06
C ILE A 132 11.78 -4.54 -8.50
N THR A 133 12.92 -5.20 -8.28
CA THR A 133 13.10 -6.61 -8.65
C THR A 133 12.15 -7.53 -7.88
N ASP A 134 12.01 -7.31 -6.57
CA ASP A 134 11.12 -8.10 -5.71
C ASP A 134 9.65 -7.95 -6.15
N PHE A 135 9.20 -6.72 -6.42
CA PHE A 135 7.82 -6.46 -6.86
C PHE A 135 7.56 -7.02 -8.26
N GLU A 136 8.50 -6.87 -9.20
CA GLU A 136 8.40 -7.45 -10.54
C GLU A 136 8.27 -8.97 -10.50
N SER A 137 9.02 -9.64 -9.61
CA SER A 137 8.91 -11.10 -9.41
C SER A 137 7.52 -11.56 -8.94
N ARG A 138 6.73 -10.62 -8.39
CA ARG A 138 5.36 -10.81 -7.89
C ARG A 138 4.32 -10.28 -8.85
N ASN A 139 4.72 -9.92 -10.07
CA ASN A 139 3.86 -9.33 -11.10
C ASN A 139 3.24 -7.99 -10.66
N LEU A 140 3.96 -7.23 -9.82
CA LEU A 140 3.66 -5.87 -9.44
C LEU A 140 4.65 -4.94 -10.13
N ASN A 141 4.18 -3.87 -10.77
CA ASN A 141 5.06 -2.96 -11.48
C ASN A 141 5.65 -1.88 -10.56
N ILE A 142 6.55 -1.05 -11.10
CA ILE A 142 7.20 0.03 -10.36
C ILE A 142 6.21 1.06 -9.78
N THR A 143 5.07 1.29 -10.43
CA THR A 143 4.03 2.18 -9.90
C THR A 143 3.29 1.53 -8.75
N ASP A 144 3.04 0.21 -8.80
CA ASP A 144 2.45 -0.56 -7.70
C ASP A 144 3.38 -0.52 -6.48
N LEU A 145 4.71 -0.62 -6.67
CA LEU A 145 5.71 -0.42 -5.60
C LEU A 145 5.55 0.93 -4.92
N VAL A 146 5.67 2.03 -5.67
CA VAL A 146 5.62 3.39 -5.09
C VAL A 146 4.26 3.67 -4.44
N ALA A 147 3.18 3.16 -5.02
CA ALA A 147 1.85 3.31 -4.45
C ALA A 147 1.74 2.55 -3.12
N LEU A 148 2.09 1.25 -3.08
CA LEU A 148 1.97 0.43 -1.88
C LEU A 148 2.89 0.91 -0.74
N SER A 149 4.07 1.46 -1.05
CA SER A 149 4.93 2.14 -0.07
C SER A 149 4.23 3.33 0.60
N GLY A 150 3.27 3.96 -0.07
CA GLY A 150 2.40 4.99 0.52
C GLY A 150 1.58 4.51 1.70
N GLY A 151 1.46 3.20 1.94
CA GLY A 151 0.89 2.65 3.17
C GLY A 151 1.63 3.08 4.44
N HIS A 152 2.89 3.53 4.31
CA HIS A 152 3.67 4.13 5.40
C HIS A 152 3.23 5.55 5.79
N THR A 153 2.22 6.14 5.15
CA THR A 153 1.59 7.39 5.61
C THR A 153 0.95 7.25 7.00
N ILE A 154 0.68 6.02 7.47
CA ILE A 154 0.22 5.74 8.82
C ILE A 154 1.12 4.73 9.55
N GLY A 155 1.03 4.76 10.87
CA GLY A 155 1.63 3.75 11.75
C GLY A 155 3.02 4.10 12.26
N ILE A 156 3.66 3.09 12.85
CA ILE A 156 4.92 3.24 13.58
C ILE A 156 5.95 2.20 13.15
N ALA A 157 7.22 2.52 13.41
CA ALA A 157 8.36 1.64 13.28
C ALA A 157 9.15 1.57 14.60
N HIS A 158 9.85 0.47 14.81
CA HIS A 158 10.84 0.37 15.88
C HIS A 158 12.19 0.89 15.40
N CYS A 159 12.97 1.49 16.31
CA CYS A 159 14.32 2.00 16.05
C CYS A 159 15.22 1.03 15.25
N PRO A 160 15.28 -0.30 15.52
CA PRO A 160 16.14 -1.22 14.77
C PRO A 160 15.85 -1.29 13.27
N SER A 161 14.70 -0.79 12.81
CA SER A 161 14.35 -0.73 11.38
C SER A 161 15.02 0.43 10.63
N PHE A 162 15.64 1.39 11.32
CA PHE A 162 16.25 2.58 10.69
C PHE A 162 17.48 3.14 11.42
N THR A 163 17.94 2.55 12.53
CA THR A 163 19.12 3.05 13.27
C THR A 163 20.43 2.92 12.48
N ASP A 164 20.50 2.04 11.48
CA ASP A 164 21.59 1.93 10.51
C ASP A 164 21.78 3.21 9.70
N ARG A 165 20.72 4.01 9.52
CA ARG A 165 20.78 5.33 8.89
C ARG A 165 21.26 6.45 9.82
N LEU A 166 21.37 6.19 11.12
CA LEU A 166 21.74 7.19 12.13
C LEU A 166 23.17 6.98 12.66
N TYR A 167 23.63 5.73 12.71
CA TYR A 167 24.87 5.32 13.38
C TYR A 167 25.68 4.28 12.59
N PRO A 168 27.03 4.28 12.70
CA PRO A 168 27.84 5.30 13.38
C PRO A 168 27.84 6.63 12.62
N ASN A 169 27.60 6.57 11.31
CA ASN A 169 27.52 7.71 10.43
C ASN A 169 26.06 7.91 10.00
N GLN A 170 25.65 9.18 9.94
CA GLN A 170 24.33 9.51 9.43
C GLN A 170 24.29 9.31 7.91
N ASP A 171 23.22 8.69 7.42
CA ASP A 171 22.90 8.59 6.00
C ASP A 171 22.84 10.00 5.37
N PRO A 172 23.65 10.27 4.32
CA PRO A 172 23.70 11.58 3.67
C PRO A 172 22.41 11.94 2.93
N THR A 173 21.55 10.96 2.63
CA THR A 173 20.28 11.19 1.97
C THR A 173 19.21 11.74 2.91
N MET A 174 19.39 11.58 4.23
CA MET A 174 18.45 12.02 5.26
C MET A 174 18.66 13.49 5.66
N ASN A 175 17.56 14.22 5.83
CA ASN A 175 17.57 15.59 6.33
C ASN A 175 18.23 15.66 7.71
N LYS A 176 19.18 16.60 7.91
CA LYS A 176 19.95 16.73 9.15
C LYS A 176 19.09 17.04 10.38
N PHE A 177 18.07 17.88 10.25
CA PHE A 177 17.17 18.20 11.37
C PHE A 177 16.30 17.00 11.74
N PHE A 178 15.82 16.28 10.73
CA PHE A 178 15.06 15.06 10.96
C PHE A 178 15.91 13.98 11.64
N ALA A 179 17.13 13.73 11.14
CA ALA A 179 18.08 12.83 11.76
C ALA A 179 18.38 13.20 13.22
N ASN A 180 18.57 14.48 13.53
CA ASN A 180 18.76 14.95 14.91
C ASN A 180 17.53 14.68 15.78
N SER A 181 16.32 14.82 15.23
CA SER A 181 15.10 14.45 15.94
C SER A 181 15.04 12.94 16.21
N LEU A 182 15.34 12.12 15.20
CA LEU A 182 15.39 10.66 15.33
C LEU A 182 16.44 10.19 16.33
N LYS A 183 17.59 10.87 16.43
CA LYS A 183 18.61 10.58 17.46
C LYS A 183 18.15 10.91 18.88
N ARG A 184 17.13 11.75 19.07
CA ARG A 184 16.49 11.91 20.38
C ARG A 184 15.54 10.76 20.69
N THR A 185 14.80 10.28 19.68
CA THR A 185 13.93 9.10 19.80
C THR A 185 14.74 7.81 19.97
N CYS A 186 15.84 7.67 19.26
CA CYS A 186 16.71 6.50 19.23
C CYS A 186 18.17 6.92 19.56
N PRO A 187 18.53 7.17 20.83
CA PRO A 187 19.82 7.72 21.23
C PRO A 187 21.05 6.87 20.91
N THR A 188 20.84 5.55 20.73
CA THR A 188 21.89 4.59 20.40
C THR A 188 21.43 3.63 19.30
N ALA A 189 22.37 2.93 18.66
CA ALA A 189 22.08 1.91 17.65
C ALA A 189 21.16 0.78 18.15
N ASN A 190 21.18 0.50 19.46
CA ASN A 190 20.41 -0.57 20.12
C ASN A 190 19.12 -0.06 20.79
N SER A 191 18.68 1.15 20.48
CA SER A 191 17.44 1.70 21.03
C SER A 191 16.24 0.83 20.62
N SER A 192 15.24 0.70 21.51
CA SER A 192 14.04 -0.10 21.28
C SER A 192 12.75 0.73 21.17
N ASN A 193 12.87 2.05 21.21
CA ASN A 193 11.75 2.99 21.08
C ASN A 193 11.05 2.87 19.72
N THR A 194 9.88 3.50 19.60
CA THR A 194 9.11 3.58 18.36
C THR A 194 9.07 5.00 17.82
N GLN A 195 8.85 5.12 16.52
CA GLN A 195 8.76 6.37 15.77
C GLN A 195 7.62 6.26 14.75
N VAL A 196 6.86 7.34 14.55
CA VAL A 196 5.84 7.39 13.50
C VAL A 196 6.47 7.35 12.11
N ASN A 197 5.84 6.64 11.17
CA ASN A 197 6.34 6.50 9.81
C ASN A 197 6.20 7.80 8.99
N ASP A 198 5.09 8.52 9.21
CA ASP A 198 4.79 9.83 8.65
C ASP A 198 4.82 10.87 9.76
N ILE A 199 5.64 11.90 9.60
CA ILE A 199 5.79 12.94 10.63
C ILE A 199 4.82 14.11 10.47
N ARG A 200 4.11 14.19 9.34
CA ARG A 200 3.17 15.28 9.02
C ARG A 200 1.75 14.91 9.45
N SER A 201 1.36 13.65 9.27
CA SER A 201 0.00 13.18 9.55
C SER A 201 -0.04 11.71 10.02
N PRO A 202 0.53 11.38 11.19
CA PRO A 202 0.80 10.00 11.63
C PRO A 202 -0.37 8.99 11.60
N ASP A 203 -1.61 9.50 11.72
CA ASP A 203 -2.84 8.71 11.83
C ASP A 203 -3.82 8.98 10.67
N VAL A 204 -3.44 9.79 9.68
CA VAL A 204 -4.26 10.10 8.51
C VAL A 204 -3.67 9.41 7.29
N PHE A 205 -4.50 8.67 6.58
CA PHE A 205 -4.09 8.05 5.32
C PHE A 205 -4.24 9.08 4.20
N ASP A 206 -3.13 9.74 3.86
CA ASP A 206 -3.08 10.81 2.87
C ASP A 206 -1.77 10.75 2.06
N ASN A 207 -1.49 11.76 1.23
CA ASN A 207 -0.27 11.77 0.42
C ASN A 207 0.98 12.35 1.13
N LYS A 208 0.94 12.63 2.44
CA LYS A 208 2.03 13.35 3.12
C LYS A 208 3.29 12.50 3.26
N TYR A 209 3.18 11.17 3.23
CA TYR A 209 4.31 10.26 3.03
C TYR A 209 5.22 10.69 1.87
N TYR A 210 4.66 11.03 0.71
CA TYR A 210 5.46 11.44 -0.45
C TYR A 210 6.08 12.82 -0.27
N VAL A 211 5.38 13.72 0.45
CA VAL A 211 5.92 15.01 0.85
C VAL A 211 7.10 14.83 1.82
N ASP A 212 7.07 13.86 2.74
CA ASP A 212 8.20 13.48 3.59
C ASP A 212 9.40 13.08 2.73
N LEU A 213 9.20 12.22 1.73
CA LEU A 213 10.30 11.76 0.85
C LEU A 213 10.96 12.91 0.10
N MET A 214 10.17 13.83 -0.47
CA MET A 214 10.67 15.01 -1.17
C MET A 214 11.48 15.95 -0.26
N ASN A 215 11.18 15.95 1.04
CA ASN A 215 11.89 16.75 2.05
C ASN A 215 13.07 16.00 2.70
N ARG A 216 13.41 14.80 2.19
CA ARG A 216 14.45 13.91 2.75
C ARG A 216 14.12 13.42 4.16
N GLN A 217 12.83 13.19 4.43
CA GLN A 217 12.28 12.79 5.72
C GLN A 217 11.62 11.41 5.69
N GLY A 218 11.85 10.61 4.65
CA GLY A 218 11.46 9.20 4.66
C GLY A 218 12.20 8.44 5.76
N LEU A 219 11.51 7.64 6.56
CA LEU A 219 12.06 6.98 7.74
C LEU A 219 13.04 5.86 7.37
N PHE A 220 12.63 4.95 6.48
CA PHE A 220 13.46 3.82 6.06
C PHE A 220 14.34 4.15 4.85
N THR A 221 15.38 3.34 4.62
CA THR A 221 16.15 3.40 3.37
C THR A 221 15.22 3.06 2.20
N SER A 222 14.37 2.04 2.36
CA SER A 222 13.37 1.62 1.39
C SER A 222 12.35 2.70 1.04
N ASP A 223 12.12 3.68 1.93
CA ASP A 223 11.27 4.83 1.66
C ASP A 223 12.06 5.91 0.91
N GLN A 224 13.16 6.37 1.52
CA GLN A 224 13.88 7.52 1.00
C GLN A 224 14.49 7.25 -0.37
N ASP A 225 14.87 6.00 -0.65
CA ASP A 225 15.47 5.61 -1.92
C ASP A 225 14.46 5.65 -3.08
N LEU A 226 13.15 5.60 -2.83
CA LEU A 226 12.13 5.83 -3.86
C LEU A 226 12.20 7.25 -4.46
N PHE A 227 12.63 8.24 -3.67
CA PHE A 227 12.84 9.61 -4.18
C PHE A 227 14.27 9.83 -4.72
N VAL A 228 15.26 9.06 -4.23
CA VAL A 228 16.65 9.13 -4.70
C VAL A 228 16.84 8.42 -6.04
N ASP A 229 16.13 7.32 -6.29
CA ASP A 229 16.19 6.59 -7.54
C ASP A 229 15.42 7.33 -8.66
N LYS A 230 16.06 7.44 -9.83
CA LYS A 230 15.50 8.20 -10.97
C LYS A 230 14.26 7.54 -11.57
N ARG A 231 14.10 6.22 -11.44
CA ARG A 231 12.99 5.45 -12.04
C ARG A 231 11.69 5.65 -11.26
N THR A 232 11.78 5.87 -9.96
CA THR A 232 10.63 6.05 -9.06
C THR A 232 10.34 7.50 -8.73
N ARG A 233 11.35 8.40 -8.79
CA ARG A 233 11.21 9.82 -8.41
C ARG A 233 10.00 10.52 -9.02
N GLY A 234 9.78 10.39 -10.33
CA GLY A 234 8.66 11.07 -11.00
C GLY A 234 7.28 10.61 -10.51
N ILE A 235 7.18 9.37 -10.02
CA ILE A 235 5.95 8.82 -9.43
C ILE A 235 5.76 9.36 -8.00
N VAL A 236 6.84 9.45 -7.22
CA VAL A 236 6.81 10.08 -5.89
C VAL A 236 6.36 11.54 -5.99
N GLU A 237 6.93 12.29 -6.93
CA GLU A 237 6.57 13.70 -7.15
C GLU A 237 5.11 13.84 -7.58
N SER A 238 4.61 12.98 -8.47
CA SER A 238 3.21 13.05 -8.92
C SER A 238 2.23 12.74 -7.80
N PHE A 239 2.52 11.73 -6.96
CA PHE A 239 1.67 11.39 -5.80
C PHE A 239 1.71 12.46 -4.70
N ALA A 240 2.85 13.13 -4.50
CA ALA A 240 2.94 14.27 -3.56
C ALA A 240 2.11 15.48 -4.02
N ILE A 241 1.94 15.66 -5.33
CA ILE A 241 1.15 16.76 -5.92
C ILE A 241 -0.33 16.43 -5.98
N ASP A 242 -0.68 15.19 -6.34
CA ASP A 242 -2.04 14.73 -6.65
C ASP A 242 -2.41 13.54 -5.75
N GLU A 243 -3.14 13.81 -4.67
CA GLU A 243 -3.58 12.80 -3.70
C GLU A 243 -4.60 11.82 -4.30
N ASP A 244 -5.49 12.29 -5.17
CA ASP A 244 -6.45 11.43 -5.85
C ASP A 244 -5.72 10.43 -6.77
N LEU A 245 -4.66 10.87 -7.45
CA LEU A 245 -3.80 9.99 -8.25
C LEU A 245 -3.12 8.93 -7.37
N PHE A 246 -2.60 9.31 -6.20
CA PHE A 246 -2.07 8.34 -5.23
C PHE A 246 -3.14 7.32 -4.84
N PHE A 247 -4.32 7.78 -4.43
CA PHE A 247 -5.42 6.91 -3.99
C PHE A 247 -5.90 5.94 -5.07
N ASP A 248 -5.96 6.39 -6.32
CA ASP A 248 -6.33 5.56 -7.47
C ASP A 248 -5.30 4.44 -7.69
N HIS A 249 -4.01 4.77 -7.68
CA HIS A 249 -2.95 3.78 -7.83
C HIS A 249 -2.81 2.86 -6.62
N PHE A 250 -2.97 3.38 -5.41
CA PHE A 250 -2.96 2.58 -4.17
C PHE A 250 -4.08 1.54 -4.20
N THR A 251 -5.28 1.94 -4.59
CA THR A 251 -6.44 1.04 -4.74
C THR A 251 -6.13 -0.11 -5.71
N VAL A 252 -5.63 0.21 -6.90
CA VAL A 252 -5.30 -0.79 -7.93
C VAL A 252 -4.21 -1.74 -7.43
N ALA A 253 -3.14 -1.20 -6.83
CA ALA A 253 -2.02 -1.98 -6.33
C ALA A 253 -2.44 -2.89 -5.18
N MET A 254 -3.31 -2.42 -4.27
CA MET A 254 -3.86 -3.26 -3.21
C MET A 254 -4.73 -4.40 -3.75
N ILE A 255 -5.55 -4.15 -4.77
CA ILE A 255 -6.35 -5.20 -5.43
C ILE A 255 -5.44 -6.23 -6.09
N LYS A 256 -4.34 -5.82 -6.75
CA LYS A 256 -3.36 -6.76 -7.31
C LYS A 256 -2.65 -7.56 -6.23
N MET A 257 -2.08 -6.88 -5.23
CA MET A 257 -1.35 -7.50 -4.11
C MET A 257 -2.21 -8.51 -3.38
N GLY A 258 -3.49 -8.19 -3.15
CA GLY A 258 -4.39 -9.11 -2.47
C GLY A 258 -4.69 -10.38 -3.25
N GLN A 259 -4.44 -10.43 -4.56
CA GLN A 259 -4.73 -11.61 -5.37
C GLN A 259 -3.52 -12.53 -5.56
N MET A 260 -2.38 -12.19 -4.97
CA MET A 260 -1.16 -12.99 -5.08
C MET A 260 -1.33 -14.35 -4.39
N SER A 261 -0.97 -15.42 -5.11
CA SER A 261 -0.86 -16.80 -4.58
C SER A 261 -2.08 -17.27 -3.76
N VAL A 262 -3.28 -16.84 -4.15
CA VAL A 262 -4.52 -17.17 -3.43
C VAL A 262 -4.96 -18.61 -3.64
N LEU A 263 -5.52 -19.21 -2.59
CA LEU A 263 -6.23 -20.48 -2.67
C LEU A 263 -7.72 -20.21 -2.94
N THR A 264 -8.32 -20.96 -3.86
CA THR A 264 -9.74 -20.80 -4.23
C THR A 264 -10.43 -22.14 -4.43
N GLY A 265 -11.77 -22.14 -4.54
CA GLY A 265 -12.55 -23.36 -4.80
C GLY A 265 -12.44 -24.36 -3.64
N SER A 266 -11.80 -25.50 -3.88
CA SER A 266 -11.53 -26.53 -2.86
C SER A 266 -10.12 -26.48 -2.28
N GLN A 267 -9.27 -25.54 -2.71
CA GLN A 267 -7.90 -25.42 -2.22
C GLN A 267 -7.92 -24.76 -0.83
N GLY A 268 -7.42 -25.44 0.20
CA GLY A 268 -7.44 -24.92 1.58
C GLY A 268 -8.83 -25.00 2.23
N GLU A 269 -9.04 -24.21 3.30
CA GLU A 269 -10.23 -24.29 4.15
C GLU A 269 -10.91 -22.94 4.42
N ILE A 270 -12.06 -22.96 5.10
CA ILE A 270 -12.61 -21.79 5.77
C ILE A 270 -12.46 -22.07 7.26
N ARG A 271 -11.56 -21.38 7.94
CA ARG A 271 -11.28 -21.63 9.36
C ARG A 271 -12.43 -21.16 10.23
N SER A 272 -12.83 -22.00 11.18
CA SER A 272 -13.72 -21.61 12.27
C SER A 272 -13.00 -20.75 13.33
N ASN A 273 -11.68 -20.89 13.43
CA ASN A 273 -10.79 -20.09 14.26
C ASN A 273 -9.56 -19.69 13.43
N CYS A 274 -9.37 -18.40 13.16
CA CYS A 274 -8.28 -17.92 12.30
C CYS A 274 -6.87 -18.37 12.77
N SER A 275 -6.71 -18.62 14.07
CA SER A 275 -5.44 -19.00 14.71
C SER A 275 -5.13 -20.49 14.65
N ALA A 276 -6.04 -21.34 14.16
CA ALA A 276 -5.86 -22.78 14.09
C ALA A 276 -6.41 -23.37 12.79
N ARG A 277 -5.84 -24.49 12.35
CA ARG A 277 -6.46 -25.29 11.28
C ARG A 277 -7.72 -25.94 11.81
N ASN A 278 -8.72 -26.16 10.96
CA ASN A 278 -9.83 -26.98 11.39
C ASN A 278 -9.31 -28.40 11.68
N VAL A 279 -9.79 -28.99 12.76
CA VAL A 279 -9.53 -30.40 13.05
C VAL A 279 -10.56 -31.21 12.29
N ASP A 280 -10.10 -32.18 11.51
CA ASP A 280 -10.98 -33.22 11.02
C ASP A 280 -11.61 -33.92 12.22
N SER A 281 -12.93 -34.09 12.20
CA SER A 281 -13.56 -34.98 13.17
C SER A 281 -12.92 -36.36 13.03
N PHE A 282 -12.68 -37.06 14.12
CA PHE A 282 -12.11 -38.42 14.10
C PHE A 282 -12.85 -39.35 13.10
N MET A 283 -14.13 -39.08 12.84
CA MET A 283 -14.96 -39.77 11.85
C MET A 283 -14.56 -39.54 10.39
N SER A 284 -14.10 -38.34 9.99
CA SER A 284 -13.73 -38.07 8.59
C SER A 284 -12.36 -38.69 8.23
N VAL A 285 -11.48 -38.84 9.22
CA VAL A 285 -10.21 -39.58 9.06
C VAL A 285 -10.46 -41.09 8.94
N LEU A 286 -11.42 -41.63 9.71
CA LEU A 286 -11.83 -43.03 9.61
C LEU A 286 -12.50 -43.33 8.26
N GLU A 287 -13.40 -42.47 7.77
CA GLU A 287 -14.00 -42.66 6.44
C GLU A 287 -12.95 -42.61 5.33
N ALA A 288 -11.99 -41.69 5.38
CA ALA A 288 -10.90 -41.65 4.40
C ALA A 288 -10.03 -42.91 4.46
N GLY A 289 -9.68 -43.38 5.66
CA GLY A 289 -8.91 -44.61 5.85
C GLY A 289 -9.64 -45.87 5.38
N ILE A 290 -10.95 -45.97 5.66
CA ILE A 290 -11.79 -47.10 5.20
C ILE A 290 -11.92 -47.10 3.67
N VAL A 291 -12.01 -45.92 3.04
CA VAL A 291 -12.09 -45.80 1.58
C VAL A 291 -10.75 -46.16 0.92
N GLU A 292 -9.63 -45.78 1.51
CA GLU A 292 -8.29 -46.12 1.02
C GLU A 292 -8.01 -47.63 1.14
N GLU A 293 -8.43 -48.25 2.25
CA GLU A 293 -8.32 -49.68 2.48
C GLU A 293 -9.26 -50.47 1.54
N ALA A 294 -10.49 -49.98 1.32
CA ALA A 294 -11.44 -50.58 0.37
C ALA A 294 -10.99 -50.49 -1.10
N LEU A 295 -10.30 -49.43 -1.51
CA LEU A 295 -9.72 -49.32 -2.85
C LEU A 295 -8.48 -50.21 -3.05
N SER A 296 -7.78 -50.56 -1.97
CA SER A 296 -6.62 -51.47 -2.02
C SER A 296 -7.01 -52.95 -2.16
N MET A 297 -8.31 -53.25 -2.01
CA MET A 297 -8.89 -54.60 -2.06
C MET A 297 -9.68 -54.90 -3.36
N ILE A 298 -9.65 -53.99 -4.34
CA ILE A 298 -10.22 -54.17 -5.70
C ILE A 298 -9.06 -54.25 -6.70
#